data_AF-A0A381X3N7-F1
#
_entry.id   AF-A0A381X3N7-F1
#
_cell.length_a   1.000
_cell.length_b   1.000
_cell.length_c   1.000
_cell.angle_alpha   90.00
_cell.angle_beta   90.00
_cell.angle_gamma   90.00
#
_symmetry.space_group_name_H-M   'P 1'
#
loop_
_entity.id
_entity.type
_entity.pdbx_description
1 polymer ?
#
loop_
_entity_poly.entity_id
_entity_poly.type
_entity_poly.pdbx_seq_one_letter_code
_entity_poly.pdbx_strand_id
1 'polypeptide(L)'
;DMDGNFVHRWHSDGGINYGFLLPNGNLLFRDKGSNPNSPSSNAIREFDWEGNLIWEYRNPNLRRHCRLTNGNNLFLCNLQNELSPELTRQVQGGFPTPSDPERMGGDLVLEVRPDGSTVSEWRSSEHLDSQKHIICPLENRGAWGGANDISAPDDSIFLISFRVLDTVAIVDRATGDFKWQWGPGQISHQHNPTLLSNGNVLLLDNGAHRRGLSSSRIVEVDPATDEIVWQYLPDPLVSFFTHFTGGAERLPNGNTLITEGMTGRLFEVTPSNQIVWEYISPFLAKNQHGLNNGVFRAHRYGPDYLAFSGRQLDPKRHGNLNRLYGGVI
;
A
#
# COMPACT_ATOMS: atom_id res chain seq x y z
N ASP A 1 16.43 -12.26 7.58
CA ASP A 1 16.31 -12.21 9.06
C ASP A 1 16.68 -10.80 9.49
N MET A 2 16.95 -10.59 10.78
CA MET A 2 17.36 -9.28 11.29
C MET A 2 18.75 -8.85 10.83
N ASP A 3 19.54 -9.77 10.27
CA ASP A 3 20.89 -9.56 9.71
C ASP A 3 20.86 -9.39 8.18
N GLY A 4 19.68 -9.24 7.58
CA GLY A 4 19.53 -9.08 6.13
C GLY A 4 19.75 -10.37 5.33
N ASN A 5 19.85 -11.53 5.99
CA ASN A 5 20.02 -12.81 5.28
C ASN A 5 18.67 -13.38 4.80
N PHE A 6 18.69 -13.99 3.62
CA PHE A 6 17.62 -14.84 3.12
C PHE A 6 17.49 -16.09 4.00
N VAL A 7 16.30 -16.28 4.56
CA VAL A 7 15.91 -17.49 5.31
C VAL A 7 14.83 -18.30 4.60
N HIS A 8 14.12 -17.67 3.66
CA HIS A 8 13.15 -18.27 2.77
C HIS A 8 12.94 -17.38 1.54
N ARG A 9 12.43 -17.95 0.45
CA ARG A 9 12.01 -17.18 -0.74
C ARG A 9 10.92 -17.91 -1.52
N TRP A 10 10.04 -17.14 -2.14
CA TRP A 10 9.13 -17.62 -3.16
C TRP A 10 9.56 -17.14 -4.54
N HIS A 11 9.23 -17.91 -5.57
CA HIS A 11 9.44 -17.57 -6.97
C HIS A 11 8.15 -17.76 -7.76
N SER A 12 7.84 -16.82 -8.65
CA SER A 12 6.71 -16.92 -9.58
C SER A 12 7.14 -16.37 -10.94
N ASP A 13 6.91 -17.13 -12.00
CA ASP A 13 7.24 -16.70 -13.37
C ASP A 13 6.43 -15.47 -13.81
N GLY A 14 5.21 -15.30 -13.25
CA GLY A 14 4.39 -14.10 -13.43
C GLY A 14 4.89 -12.89 -12.62
N GLY A 15 5.99 -13.04 -11.89
CA GLY A 15 6.52 -12.05 -10.95
C GLY A 15 5.68 -11.92 -9.67
N ILE A 16 6.29 -11.32 -8.66
CA ILE A 16 5.67 -10.97 -7.37
C ILE A 16 5.88 -9.47 -7.18
N ASN A 17 4.80 -8.69 -7.14
CA ASN A 17 4.88 -7.22 -7.02
C ASN A 17 4.67 -6.75 -5.56
N TYR A 18 3.70 -7.35 -4.86
CA TYR A 18 3.45 -7.11 -3.44
C TYR A 18 2.71 -8.30 -2.84
N GLY A 19 3.15 -8.76 -1.67
CA GLY A 19 2.48 -9.79 -0.92
C GLY A 19 2.83 -9.77 0.55
N PHE A 20 2.07 -10.52 1.33
CA PHE A 20 2.25 -10.68 2.77
C PHE A 20 1.96 -12.12 3.19
N LEU A 21 2.56 -12.51 4.31
CA LEU A 21 2.46 -13.85 4.87
C LEU A 21 1.17 -13.97 5.70
N LEU A 22 0.33 -14.94 5.36
CA LEU A 22 -0.87 -15.28 6.14
C LEU A 22 -0.51 -16.10 7.39
N PRO A 23 -1.37 -16.18 8.42
CA PRO A 23 -1.08 -16.95 9.65
C PRO A 23 -0.88 -18.46 9.44
N ASN A 24 -1.51 -19.04 8.41
CA ASN A 24 -1.26 -20.43 7.97
C ASN A 24 0.11 -20.58 7.27
N GLY A 25 0.76 -19.45 7.01
CA GLY A 25 2.07 -19.33 6.43
C GLY A 25 2.12 -19.46 4.91
N ASN A 26 0.98 -19.27 4.25
CA ASN A 26 0.90 -19.07 2.82
C ASN A 26 1.25 -17.62 2.45
N LEU A 27 1.85 -17.41 1.28
CA LEU A 27 2.08 -16.09 0.72
C LEU A 27 0.88 -15.69 -0.13
N LEU A 28 0.17 -14.63 0.25
CA LEU A 28 -0.84 -13.99 -0.59
C LEU A 28 -0.20 -12.79 -1.29
N PHE A 29 -0.28 -12.72 -2.62
CA PHE A 29 0.42 -11.70 -3.38
C PHE A 29 -0.27 -11.33 -4.70
N ARG A 30 0.10 -10.16 -5.23
CA ARG A 30 -0.26 -9.73 -6.58
C ARG A 30 0.84 -10.08 -7.57
N ASP A 31 0.45 -10.58 -8.74
CA ASP A 31 1.38 -10.76 -9.84
C ASP A 31 1.85 -9.43 -10.44
N LYS A 32 2.84 -9.48 -11.33
CA LYS A 32 3.41 -8.28 -11.98
C LYS A 32 2.45 -7.62 -12.99
N GLY A 33 1.35 -8.28 -13.35
CA GLY A 33 0.49 -7.84 -14.45
C GLY A 33 1.16 -7.95 -15.83
N SER A 34 0.41 -7.61 -16.88
CA SER A 34 0.88 -7.68 -18.28
C SER A 34 1.63 -6.42 -18.72
N ASN A 35 1.37 -5.28 -18.08
CA ASN A 35 2.05 -4.02 -18.37
C ASN A 35 3.08 -3.71 -17.27
N PRO A 36 4.39 -3.78 -17.56
CA PRO A 36 5.44 -3.56 -16.56
C PRO A 36 5.50 -2.11 -16.03
N ASN A 37 4.84 -1.17 -16.71
CA ASN A 37 4.75 0.24 -16.33
C ASN A 37 3.41 0.61 -15.67
N SER A 38 2.48 -0.36 -15.59
CA SER A 38 1.24 -0.20 -14.85
C SER A 38 1.41 -0.76 -13.45
N PRO A 39 0.82 -0.12 -12.43
CA PRO A 39 0.89 -0.66 -11.10
C PRO A 39 -0.32 -1.59 -10.79
N SER A 40 -1.09 -1.94 -11.83
CA SER A 40 -2.13 -2.98 -11.84
C SER A 40 -1.54 -4.39 -11.86
N SER A 41 -2.37 -5.37 -11.52
CA SER A 41 -2.05 -6.80 -11.58
C SER A 41 -3.16 -7.54 -12.33
N ASN A 42 -2.84 -8.71 -12.89
CA ASN A 42 -3.85 -9.57 -13.54
C ASN A 42 -4.48 -10.55 -12.56
N ALA A 43 -3.78 -10.87 -11.47
CA ALA A 43 -4.23 -11.84 -10.49
C ALA A 43 -3.72 -11.53 -9.07
N ILE A 44 -4.52 -11.98 -8.09
CA ILE A 44 -4.06 -12.30 -6.74
C ILE A 44 -3.85 -13.80 -6.67
N ARG A 45 -2.75 -14.23 -6.05
CA ARG A 45 -2.38 -15.64 -5.90
C ARG A 45 -1.99 -15.92 -4.47
N GLU A 46 -2.32 -17.13 -4.01
CA GLU A 46 -1.89 -17.68 -2.74
C GLU A 46 -0.97 -18.88 -2.99
N PHE A 47 0.27 -18.79 -2.53
CA PHE A 47 1.23 -19.87 -2.57
C PHE A 47 1.38 -20.50 -1.18
N ASP A 48 1.54 -21.82 -1.12
CA ASP A 48 2.01 -22.47 0.11
C ASP A 48 3.48 -22.12 0.39
N TRP A 49 4.03 -22.69 1.46
CA TRP A 49 5.41 -22.42 1.86
C TRP A 49 6.43 -22.86 0.80
N GLU A 50 6.16 -23.96 0.12
CA GLU A 50 6.99 -24.56 -0.92
C GLU A 50 6.87 -23.84 -2.27
N GLY A 51 5.90 -22.94 -2.42
CA GLY A 51 5.67 -22.16 -3.63
C GLY A 51 4.69 -22.79 -4.62
N ASN A 52 3.89 -23.76 -4.18
CA ASN A 52 2.80 -24.30 -5.00
C ASN A 52 1.60 -23.36 -4.96
N LEU A 53 0.95 -23.18 -6.11
CA LEU A 53 -0.28 -22.40 -6.20
C LEU A 53 -1.43 -23.14 -5.51
N ILE A 54 -2.01 -22.52 -4.47
CA ILE A 54 -3.15 -23.05 -3.71
C ILE A 54 -4.45 -22.36 -4.14
N TRP A 55 -4.39 -21.07 -4.46
CA TRP A 55 -5.56 -20.29 -4.82
C TRP A 55 -5.20 -19.14 -5.77
N GLU A 56 -6.12 -18.80 -6.66
CA GLU A 56 -5.99 -17.68 -7.60
C GLU A 56 -7.32 -16.98 -7.82
N TYR A 57 -7.26 -15.65 -7.91
CA TYR A 57 -8.35 -14.83 -8.44
C TYR A 57 -7.82 -13.89 -9.52
N ARG A 58 -8.47 -13.93 -10.69
CA ARG A 58 -8.08 -13.13 -11.85
C ARG A 58 -9.04 -11.97 -12.04
N ASN A 59 -8.48 -10.77 -12.09
CA ASN A 59 -9.19 -9.56 -12.48
C ASN A 59 -8.16 -8.54 -12.98
N PRO A 60 -8.29 -8.02 -14.21
CA PRO A 60 -7.30 -7.13 -14.82
C PRO A 60 -7.23 -5.75 -14.17
N ASN A 61 -8.21 -5.40 -13.33
CA ASN A 61 -8.30 -4.09 -12.68
C ASN A 61 -7.64 -4.07 -11.30
N LEU A 62 -7.06 -5.18 -10.82
CA LEU A 62 -6.54 -5.31 -9.46
C LEU A 62 -5.44 -4.31 -9.15
N ARG A 63 -5.59 -3.62 -8.02
CA ARG A 63 -4.66 -2.60 -7.52
C ARG A 63 -4.07 -2.95 -6.16
N ARG A 64 -4.91 -3.38 -5.21
CA ARG A 64 -4.51 -3.79 -3.85
C ARG A 64 -5.42 -4.88 -3.33
N HIS A 65 -4.98 -5.54 -2.27
CA HIS A 65 -5.71 -6.63 -1.64
C HIS A 65 -5.43 -6.68 -0.14
N CYS A 66 -6.40 -7.15 0.63
CA CYS A 66 -6.22 -7.65 1.99
C CYS A 66 -7.16 -8.84 2.24
N ARG A 67 -6.85 -9.64 3.28
CA ARG A 67 -7.65 -10.79 3.71
C ARG A 67 -8.45 -10.38 4.95
N LEU A 68 -9.76 -10.57 4.91
CA LEU A 68 -10.67 -10.36 6.03
C LEU A 68 -10.58 -11.51 7.04
N THR A 69 -11.06 -11.27 8.25
CA THR A 69 -11.04 -12.27 9.34
C THR A 69 -12.02 -13.41 9.10
N ASN A 70 -13.14 -13.15 8.41
CA ASN A 70 -14.05 -14.19 7.91
C ASN A 70 -13.49 -15.05 6.77
N GLY A 71 -12.28 -14.75 6.27
CA GLY A 71 -11.62 -15.50 5.19
C GLY A 71 -11.93 -14.98 3.78
N ASN A 72 -12.83 -14.03 3.61
CA ASN A 72 -13.06 -13.34 2.34
C ASN A 72 -11.89 -12.41 2.01
N ASN A 73 -11.82 -11.98 0.76
CA ASN A 73 -10.79 -11.08 0.27
C ASN A 73 -11.42 -9.74 -0.09
N LEU A 74 -10.79 -8.64 0.32
CA LEU A 74 -11.11 -7.31 -0.17
C LEU A 74 -10.10 -6.91 -1.25
N PHE A 75 -10.60 -6.52 -2.41
CA PHE A 75 -9.79 -6.05 -3.53
C PHE A 75 -10.13 -4.61 -3.86
N LEU A 76 -9.09 -3.78 -3.91
CA LEU A 76 -9.19 -2.49 -4.57
C LEU A 76 -8.87 -2.69 -6.05
N CYS A 77 -9.74 -2.18 -6.90
CA CYS A 77 -9.65 -2.20 -8.34
C CYS A 77 -9.68 -0.77 -8.89
N ASN A 78 -8.86 -0.47 -9.90
CA ASN A 78 -8.99 0.78 -10.65
C ASN A 78 -9.76 0.52 -11.94
N LEU A 79 -10.90 1.17 -12.10
CA LEU A 79 -11.75 1.08 -13.27
C LEU A 79 -11.36 2.13 -14.31
N GLN A 80 -11.44 1.75 -15.58
CA GLN A 80 -11.30 2.68 -16.70
C GLN A 80 -12.69 3.11 -17.17
N ASN A 81 -12.82 4.37 -17.62
CA ASN A 81 -14.05 4.92 -18.19
C ASN A 81 -15.29 4.69 -17.30
N GLU A 82 -15.14 4.81 -15.98
CA GLU A 82 -16.22 4.56 -15.03
C GLU A 82 -17.21 5.73 -15.04
N LEU A 83 -16.71 6.95 -14.81
CA LEU A 83 -17.52 8.14 -14.64
C LEU A 83 -18.31 8.46 -15.93
N SER A 84 -19.48 9.06 -15.79
CA SER A 84 -20.19 9.66 -16.92
C SER A 84 -19.45 10.89 -17.44
N PRO A 85 -19.66 11.30 -18.70
CA PRO A 85 -19.13 12.57 -19.22
C PRO A 85 -19.58 13.77 -18.38
N GLU A 86 -20.81 13.76 -17.86
CA GLU A 86 -21.37 14.81 -17.02
C GLU A 86 -20.60 14.93 -15.72
N LEU A 87 -20.39 13.83 -15.01
CA LEU A 87 -19.65 13.81 -13.75
C LEU A 87 -18.18 14.14 -13.99
N THR A 88 -17.58 13.63 -15.07
CA THR A 88 -16.21 13.94 -15.48
C THR A 88 -15.98 15.45 -15.64
N ARG A 89 -16.94 16.18 -16.23
CA ARG A 89 -16.87 17.65 -16.36
C ARG A 89 -17.01 18.38 -15.02
N GLN A 90 -17.65 17.77 -14.02
CA GLN A 90 -17.84 18.36 -12.69
C GLN A 90 -16.63 18.18 -11.78
N VAL A 91 -15.83 17.12 -11.97
CA VAL A 91 -14.62 16.87 -11.16
C VAL A 91 -13.66 18.05 -11.24
N GLN A 92 -13.27 18.60 -10.10
CA GLN A 92 -12.36 19.74 -10.01
C GLN A 92 -10.89 19.30 -9.86
N GLY A 93 -9.97 20.20 -10.22
CA GLY A 93 -8.54 19.99 -10.05
C GLY A 93 -7.88 19.17 -11.16
N GLY A 94 -6.63 18.74 -10.93
CA GLY A 94 -5.77 18.19 -11.97
C GLY A 94 -5.39 19.21 -13.05
N PHE A 95 -4.29 18.96 -13.77
CA PHE A 95 -3.94 19.78 -14.93
C PHE A 95 -4.65 19.25 -16.19
N PRO A 96 -5.24 20.14 -17.01
CA PRO A 96 -5.92 19.71 -18.22
C PRO A 96 -4.91 19.38 -19.33
N THR A 97 -5.22 18.37 -20.14
CA THR A 97 -4.44 18.01 -21.34
C THR A 97 -5.36 17.69 -22.53
N PRO A 98 -4.88 17.82 -23.79
CA PRO A 98 -5.64 17.36 -24.95
C PRO A 98 -5.99 15.87 -24.95
N SER A 99 -5.29 15.08 -24.13
CA SER A 99 -5.51 13.64 -23.94
C SER A 99 -6.41 13.30 -22.75
N ASP A 100 -7.01 14.30 -22.11
CA ASP A 100 -7.92 14.04 -20.99
C ASP A 100 -9.10 13.18 -21.44
N PRO A 101 -9.48 12.16 -20.66
CA PRO A 101 -10.53 11.25 -21.06
C PRO A 101 -11.90 11.93 -20.99
N GLU A 102 -12.79 11.60 -21.93
CA GLU A 102 -14.21 11.98 -21.83
C GLU A 102 -14.87 11.36 -20.59
N ARG A 103 -14.39 10.20 -20.16
CA ARG A 103 -14.84 9.45 -19.00
C ARG A 103 -13.66 9.09 -18.11
N MET A 104 -13.55 9.75 -16.96
CA MET A 104 -12.49 9.41 -16.00
C MET A 104 -12.66 7.98 -15.48
N GLY A 105 -11.54 7.36 -15.11
CA GLY A 105 -11.56 6.17 -14.28
C GLY A 105 -12.02 6.46 -12.85
N GLY A 106 -12.22 5.40 -12.08
CA GLY A 106 -12.50 5.51 -10.65
C GLY A 106 -12.21 4.21 -9.91
N ASP A 107 -12.70 4.10 -8.69
CA ASP A 107 -12.24 3.08 -7.75
C ASP A 107 -13.39 2.16 -7.34
N LEU A 108 -13.10 0.86 -7.38
CA LEU A 108 -14.03 -0.21 -7.00
C LEU A 108 -13.40 -1.06 -5.91
N VAL A 109 -14.12 -1.24 -4.81
CA VAL A 109 -13.78 -2.22 -3.78
C VAL A 109 -14.70 -3.42 -3.94
N LEU A 110 -14.12 -4.61 -4.06
CA LEU A 110 -14.82 -5.88 -4.15
C LEU A 110 -14.56 -6.70 -2.88
N GLU A 111 -15.61 -7.22 -2.26
CA GLU A 111 -15.47 -8.37 -1.35
C GLU A 111 -15.71 -9.65 -2.14
N VAL A 112 -14.79 -10.59 -2.07
CA VAL A 112 -14.80 -11.85 -2.82
C VAL A 112 -14.55 -13.02 -1.88
N ARG A 113 -15.43 -14.03 -1.92
CA ARG A 113 -15.28 -15.28 -1.17
C ARG A 113 -14.09 -16.11 -1.66
N PRO A 114 -13.59 -17.07 -0.88
CA PRO A 114 -12.58 -18.02 -1.35
C PRO A 114 -12.98 -18.81 -2.60
N ASP A 115 -14.27 -19.01 -2.87
CA ASP A 115 -14.74 -19.68 -4.09
C ASP A 115 -14.74 -18.77 -5.34
N GLY A 116 -14.37 -17.49 -5.19
CA GLY A 116 -14.33 -16.50 -6.27
C GLY A 116 -15.64 -15.74 -6.48
N SER A 117 -16.71 -16.05 -5.73
CA SER A 117 -17.98 -15.30 -5.81
C SER A 117 -17.88 -13.93 -5.14
N THR A 118 -18.42 -12.90 -5.81
CA THR A 118 -18.54 -11.55 -5.24
C THR A 118 -19.61 -11.52 -4.15
N VAL A 119 -19.29 -10.92 -3.01
CA VAL A 119 -20.22 -10.66 -1.90
C VAL A 119 -20.82 -9.26 -2.02
N SER A 120 -19.96 -8.26 -2.27
CA SER A 120 -20.37 -6.87 -2.37
C SER A 120 -19.44 -6.08 -3.30
N GLU A 121 -19.97 -4.96 -3.79
CA GLU A 121 -19.24 -3.93 -4.50
C GLU A 121 -19.43 -2.59 -3.80
N TRP A 122 -18.39 -1.77 -3.81
CA TRP A 122 -18.44 -0.38 -3.34
C TRP A 122 -17.67 0.50 -4.34
N ARG A 123 -18.27 1.60 -4.78
CA ARG A 123 -17.70 2.48 -5.82
C ARG A 123 -17.46 3.86 -5.25
N SER A 124 -16.21 4.34 -5.29
CA SER A 124 -15.90 5.65 -4.72
C SER A 124 -16.70 6.78 -5.39
N SER A 125 -17.01 6.66 -6.68
CA SER A 125 -17.77 7.64 -7.46
C SER A 125 -19.18 7.91 -6.91
N GLU A 126 -19.75 6.97 -6.14
CA GLU A 126 -21.08 7.09 -5.50
C GLU A 126 -21.01 7.86 -4.17
N HIS A 127 -19.82 7.98 -3.58
CA HIS A 127 -19.62 8.58 -2.25
C HIS A 127 -18.78 9.87 -2.28
N LEU A 128 -17.97 10.07 -3.33
CA LEU A 128 -17.18 11.28 -3.51
C LEU A 128 -18.06 12.45 -3.98
N ASP A 129 -17.71 13.64 -3.48
CA ASP A 129 -18.30 14.95 -3.82
C ASP A 129 -17.31 15.77 -4.65
N SER A 130 -17.69 16.17 -5.87
CA SER A 130 -16.84 16.86 -6.85
C SER A 130 -16.35 18.23 -6.41
N GLN A 131 -17.01 18.86 -5.45
CA GLN A 131 -16.61 20.16 -4.90
C GLN A 131 -15.66 20.04 -3.72
N LYS A 132 -15.63 18.88 -3.05
CA LYS A 132 -14.77 18.63 -1.88
C LYS A 132 -13.53 17.81 -2.22
N HIS A 133 -13.70 16.82 -3.10
CA HIS A 133 -12.66 15.87 -3.48
C HIS A 133 -11.99 16.35 -4.76
N ILE A 134 -11.13 17.35 -4.59
CA ILE A 134 -10.43 18.05 -5.67
C ILE A 134 -9.12 17.33 -5.96
N ILE A 135 -8.89 17.01 -7.23
CA ILE A 135 -7.63 16.39 -7.67
C ILE A 135 -6.49 17.39 -7.50
N CYS A 136 -5.35 16.96 -6.95
CA CYS A 136 -4.13 17.74 -6.89
C CYS A 136 -3.87 18.41 -8.26
N PRO A 137 -3.63 19.73 -8.33
CA PRO A 137 -3.50 20.46 -9.60
C PRO A 137 -2.28 20.04 -10.44
N LEU A 138 -1.34 19.29 -9.85
CA LEU A 138 -0.17 18.73 -10.52
C LEU A 138 -0.33 17.26 -10.93
N GLU A 139 -1.52 16.68 -10.75
CA GLU A 139 -1.87 15.34 -11.23
C GLU A 139 -2.74 15.40 -12.49
N ASN A 140 -2.70 14.34 -13.30
CA ASN A 140 -3.54 14.24 -14.49
C ASN A 140 -4.99 13.85 -14.11
N ARG A 141 -5.90 13.98 -15.07
CA ARG A 141 -7.33 13.66 -14.89
C ARG A 141 -7.71 12.25 -15.33
N GLY A 142 -6.82 11.26 -15.16
CA GLY A 142 -7.05 9.88 -15.58
C GLY A 142 -8.08 9.12 -14.74
N ALA A 143 -8.13 9.36 -13.43
CA ALA A 143 -9.10 8.76 -12.50
C ALA A 143 -9.42 9.75 -11.38
N TRP A 144 -10.66 9.72 -10.86
CA TRP A 144 -11.09 10.70 -9.85
C TRP A 144 -10.55 10.42 -8.44
N GLY A 145 -10.91 9.28 -7.84
CA GLY A 145 -10.40 8.95 -6.51
C GLY A 145 -8.91 8.59 -6.52
N GLY A 146 -8.47 7.86 -7.55
CA GLY A 146 -7.07 7.48 -7.72
C GLY A 146 -6.57 6.69 -6.52
N ALA A 147 -7.39 5.78 -6.02
CA ALA A 147 -7.09 5.04 -4.81
C ALA A 147 -5.88 4.12 -5.02
N ASN A 148 -4.98 4.11 -4.02
CA ASN A 148 -3.69 3.41 -4.09
C ASN A 148 -3.47 2.41 -2.96
N ASP A 149 -4.31 2.41 -1.94
CA ASP A 149 -4.24 1.49 -0.80
C ASP A 149 -5.60 1.16 -0.23
N ILE A 150 -5.69 -0.06 0.32
CA ILE A 150 -6.80 -0.53 1.12
C ILE A 150 -6.26 -1.38 2.26
N SER A 151 -6.83 -1.21 3.45
CA SER A 151 -6.60 -2.10 4.60
C SER A 151 -7.92 -2.31 5.33
N ALA A 152 -8.04 -3.42 6.05
CA ALA A 152 -9.21 -3.70 6.86
C ALA A 152 -8.74 -4.22 8.22
N PRO A 153 -8.96 -3.49 9.33
CA PRO A 153 -8.58 -3.95 10.66
C PRO A 153 -9.49 -5.08 11.15
N ASP A 154 -10.73 -5.12 10.66
CA ASP A 154 -11.74 -6.14 10.93
C ASP A 154 -12.74 -6.23 9.77
N ASP A 155 -13.83 -6.97 9.96
CA ASP A 155 -14.86 -7.20 8.97
C ASP A 155 -15.96 -6.12 8.97
N SER A 156 -15.85 -5.03 9.73
CA SER A 156 -16.87 -3.98 9.82
C SER A 156 -16.53 -2.73 9.02
N ILE A 157 -15.23 -2.46 8.84
CA ILE A 157 -14.73 -1.27 8.15
C ILE A 157 -13.58 -1.60 7.21
N PHE A 158 -13.30 -0.71 6.26
CA PHE A 158 -12.01 -0.66 5.58
C PHE A 158 -11.48 0.77 5.53
N LEU A 159 -10.16 0.90 5.48
CA LEU A 159 -9.48 2.15 5.22
C LEU A 159 -9.10 2.19 3.75
N ILE A 160 -9.26 3.35 3.13
CA ILE A 160 -8.88 3.60 1.74
C ILE A 160 -8.05 4.87 1.64
N SER A 161 -7.06 4.86 0.76
CA SER A 161 -6.21 6.02 0.47
C SER A 161 -6.46 6.49 -0.95
N PHE A 162 -6.95 7.71 -1.09
CA PHE A 162 -7.11 8.42 -2.35
C PHE A 162 -5.89 9.31 -2.59
N ARG A 163 -4.93 8.78 -3.35
CA ARG A 163 -3.61 9.40 -3.50
C ARG A 163 -3.69 10.79 -4.11
N VAL A 164 -4.47 10.94 -5.18
CA VAL A 164 -4.52 12.20 -5.96
C VAL A 164 -5.41 13.26 -5.31
N LEU A 165 -6.18 12.87 -4.29
CA LEU A 165 -7.04 13.74 -3.50
C LEU A 165 -6.41 14.15 -2.17
N ASP A 166 -5.18 13.68 -1.87
CA ASP A 166 -4.52 13.86 -0.57
C ASP A 166 -5.42 13.44 0.61
N THR A 167 -6.23 12.38 0.43
CA THR A 167 -7.30 12.00 1.38
C THR A 167 -7.22 10.53 1.79
N VAL A 168 -7.31 10.26 3.10
CA VAL A 168 -7.57 8.93 3.67
C VAL A 168 -8.98 8.90 4.25
N ALA A 169 -9.62 7.74 4.21
CA ALA A 169 -10.97 7.55 4.73
C ALA A 169 -11.14 6.22 5.44
N ILE A 170 -12.01 6.19 6.46
CA ILE A 170 -12.58 4.97 7.05
C ILE A 170 -14.00 4.82 6.48
N VAL A 171 -14.27 3.67 5.85
CA VAL A 171 -15.56 3.34 5.24
C VAL A 171 -16.27 2.27 6.08
N ASP A 172 -17.55 2.51 6.41
CA ASP A 172 -18.43 1.49 6.97
C ASP A 172 -18.81 0.47 5.88
N ARG A 173 -18.57 -0.81 6.12
CA ARG A 173 -18.84 -1.85 5.11
C ARG A 173 -20.32 -2.15 4.93
N ALA A 174 -21.14 -1.91 5.95
CA ALA A 174 -22.56 -2.21 5.89
C ALA A 174 -23.33 -1.12 5.13
N THR A 175 -22.95 0.15 5.31
CA THR A 175 -23.63 1.28 4.65
C THR A 175 -22.91 1.82 3.43
N GLY A 176 -21.59 1.63 3.34
CA GLY A 176 -20.73 2.25 2.34
C GLY A 176 -20.34 3.69 2.67
N ASP A 177 -20.80 4.24 3.79
CA ASP A 177 -20.54 5.65 4.14
C ASP A 177 -19.13 5.86 4.67
N PHE A 178 -18.58 7.05 4.40
CA PHE A 178 -17.38 7.52 5.07
C PHE A 178 -17.69 7.83 6.54
N LYS A 179 -17.15 7.03 7.47
CA LYS A 179 -17.18 7.33 8.92
C LYS A 179 -16.25 8.46 9.30
N TRP A 180 -15.15 8.59 8.56
CA TRP A 180 -14.13 9.61 8.77
C TRP A 180 -13.34 9.84 7.49
N GLN A 181 -12.95 11.08 7.24
CA GLN A 181 -12.06 11.47 6.14
C GLN A 181 -11.10 12.56 6.62
N TRP A 182 -9.85 12.48 6.18
CA TRP A 182 -8.81 13.42 6.59
C TRP A 182 -7.71 13.51 5.54
N GLY A 183 -6.99 14.63 5.53
CA GLY A 183 -5.76 14.77 4.75
C GLY A 183 -5.61 16.03 3.91
N PRO A 184 -6.65 16.56 3.22
CA PRO A 184 -6.49 17.74 2.37
C PRO A 184 -5.85 18.92 3.11
N GLY A 185 -4.70 19.39 2.61
CA GLY A 185 -3.91 20.45 3.22
C GLY A 185 -2.98 20.02 4.37
N GLN A 186 -3.09 18.79 4.86
CA GLN A 186 -2.27 18.21 5.91
C GLN A 186 -1.21 17.25 5.37
N ILE A 187 -1.57 16.40 4.39
CA ILE A 187 -0.68 15.41 3.77
C ILE A 187 -0.61 15.61 2.26
N SER A 188 0.28 14.89 1.58
CA SER A 188 0.26 14.85 0.13
C SER A 188 0.68 13.50 -0.45
N HIS A 189 -0.18 12.96 -1.32
CA HIS A 189 0.00 11.74 -2.11
C HIS A 189 0.35 10.50 -1.28
N GLN A 190 -0.26 10.39 -0.11
CA GLN A 190 -0.01 9.41 0.93
C GLN A 190 -0.25 7.95 0.50
N HIS A 191 0.31 7.03 1.27
CA HIS A 191 0.16 5.58 1.13
C HIS A 191 -0.03 4.90 2.49
N ASN A 192 -0.54 3.67 2.45
CA ASN A 192 -0.58 2.73 3.56
C ASN A 192 -1.27 3.21 4.85
N PRO A 193 -2.50 3.78 4.81
CA PRO A 193 -3.25 3.98 6.04
C PRO A 193 -3.55 2.64 6.72
N THR A 194 -3.34 2.59 8.03
CA THR A 194 -3.65 1.45 8.89
C THR A 194 -4.27 1.94 10.19
N LEU A 195 -5.32 1.26 10.67
CA LEU A 195 -5.90 1.54 11.97
C LEU A 195 -5.09 0.82 13.05
N LEU A 196 -4.65 1.57 14.05
CA LEU A 196 -3.94 1.08 15.21
C LEU A 196 -4.93 0.63 16.30
N SER A 197 -4.46 -0.22 17.22
CA SER A 197 -5.28 -0.74 18.33
C SER A 197 -5.83 0.33 19.28
N ASN A 198 -5.22 1.52 19.33
CA ASN A 198 -5.69 2.67 20.10
C ASN A 198 -6.76 3.50 19.37
N GLY A 199 -7.14 3.12 18.14
CA GLY A 199 -8.11 3.84 17.31
C GLY A 199 -7.48 4.89 16.39
N ASN A 200 -6.18 5.15 16.50
CA ASN A 200 -5.49 6.11 15.63
C ASN A 200 -5.21 5.52 14.24
N VAL A 201 -4.98 6.38 13.26
CA VAL A 201 -4.58 5.98 11.90
C VAL A 201 -3.12 6.33 11.67
N LEU A 202 -2.30 5.33 11.35
CA LEU A 202 -0.92 5.49 10.92
C LEU A 202 -0.83 5.46 9.39
N LEU A 203 -0.06 6.37 8.79
CA LEU A 203 0.15 6.39 7.34
C LEU A 203 1.51 6.99 6.95
N LEU A 204 1.94 6.69 5.72
CA LEU A 204 3.07 7.34 5.06
C LEU A 204 2.56 8.55 4.27
N ASP A 205 2.93 9.75 4.69
CA ASP A 205 2.75 10.97 3.91
C ASP A 205 3.97 11.13 2.98
N ASN A 206 3.79 10.79 1.70
CA ASN A 206 4.86 10.81 0.71
C ASN A 206 5.40 12.23 0.47
N GLY A 207 4.54 13.25 0.60
CA GLY A 207 4.91 14.66 0.43
C GLY A 207 5.17 15.08 -1.02
N ALA A 208 4.81 14.25 -2.01
CA ALA A 208 4.87 14.66 -3.42
C ALA A 208 3.93 15.85 -3.64
N HIS A 209 4.34 16.85 -4.44
CA HIS A 209 3.58 18.09 -4.67
C HIS A 209 3.26 18.95 -3.45
N ARG A 210 3.85 18.65 -2.27
CA ARG A 210 3.70 19.50 -1.08
C ARG A 210 4.21 20.91 -1.38
N ARG A 211 3.55 21.92 -0.80
CA ARG A 211 4.07 23.30 -0.80
C ARG A 211 5.38 23.37 -0.01
N GLY A 212 6.46 23.81 -0.65
CA GLY A 212 7.79 23.87 -0.07
C GLY A 212 8.65 22.68 -0.48
N LEU A 213 9.53 22.22 0.42
CA LEU A 213 10.42 21.10 0.14
C LEU A 213 9.65 19.77 0.23
N SER A 214 9.54 19.06 -0.89
CA SER A 214 9.03 17.69 -0.94
C SER A 214 9.91 16.77 -0.07
N SER A 215 9.29 16.17 0.94
CA SER A 215 9.91 15.25 1.90
C SER A 215 8.84 14.33 2.46
N SER A 216 9.20 13.07 2.72
CA SER A 216 8.27 12.11 3.29
C SER A 216 8.30 12.17 4.82
N ARG A 217 7.17 11.81 5.43
CA ARG A 217 7.06 11.65 6.90
C ARG A 217 6.07 10.53 7.22
N ILE A 218 6.15 10.01 8.42
CA ILE A 218 5.10 9.15 8.96
C ILE A 218 4.26 9.97 9.91
N VAL A 219 2.94 9.84 9.83
CA VAL A 219 2.01 10.50 10.75
C VAL A 219 1.07 9.47 11.37
N GLU A 220 0.80 9.66 12.66
CA GLU A 220 -0.27 9.02 13.40
C GLU A 220 -1.29 10.10 13.74
N VAL A 221 -2.52 9.94 13.24
CA VAL A 221 -3.62 10.89 13.45
C VAL A 221 -4.69 10.24 14.31
N ASP A 222 -5.28 11.02 15.22
CA ASP A 222 -6.46 10.62 16.00
C ASP A 222 -7.74 11.02 15.24
N PRO A 223 -8.54 10.06 14.73
CA PRO A 223 -9.78 10.36 14.00
C PRO A 223 -10.86 11.07 14.84
N ALA A 224 -10.77 11.06 16.17
CA ALA A 224 -11.72 11.75 17.03
C ALA A 224 -11.47 13.26 17.12
N THR A 225 -10.22 13.70 16.88
CA THR A 225 -9.78 15.09 17.06
C THR A 225 -9.18 15.70 15.79
N ASP A 226 -8.89 14.89 14.77
CA ASP A 226 -8.15 15.23 13.55
C ASP A 226 -6.71 15.71 13.80
N GLU A 227 -6.19 15.49 15.02
CA GLU A 227 -4.85 15.90 15.42
C GLU A 227 -3.79 14.86 15.05
N ILE A 228 -2.63 15.32 14.55
CA ILE A 228 -1.44 14.49 14.40
C ILE A 228 -0.82 14.32 15.80
N VAL A 229 -1.03 13.15 16.40
CA VAL A 229 -0.60 12.83 17.77
C VAL A 229 0.83 12.28 17.83
N TRP A 230 1.36 11.80 16.71
CA TRP A 230 2.77 11.44 16.55
C TRP A 230 3.23 11.62 15.11
N GLN A 231 4.51 11.94 14.92
CA GLN A 231 5.14 11.91 13.60
C GLN A 231 6.61 11.53 13.66
N TYR A 232 7.06 10.80 12.63
CA TYR A 232 8.47 10.73 12.27
C TYR A 232 8.75 11.72 11.15
N LEU A 233 9.51 12.75 11.47
CA LEU A 233 10.01 13.74 10.52
C LEU A 233 11.54 13.59 10.43
N PRO A 234 12.10 13.32 9.24
CA PRO A 234 13.54 13.18 9.07
C PRO A 234 14.29 14.49 9.34
N ASP A 235 15.49 14.39 9.91
CA ASP A 235 16.43 15.51 10.06
C ASP A 235 17.81 15.14 9.49
N PRO A 236 18.25 15.74 8.36
CA PRO A 236 17.55 16.76 7.59
C PRO A 236 16.37 16.21 6.78
N LEU A 237 15.42 17.07 6.40
CA LEU A 237 14.19 16.69 5.66
C LEU A 237 14.45 15.86 4.39
N VAL A 238 15.56 16.13 3.71
CA VAL A 238 15.94 15.45 2.46
C VAL A 238 16.45 14.02 2.66
N SER A 239 16.68 13.58 3.90
CA SER A 239 17.20 12.25 4.20
C SER A 239 16.16 11.13 4.09
N PHE A 240 14.89 11.49 3.86
CA PHE A 240 13.82 10.54 3.60
C PHE A 240 12.79 11.15 2.64
N PHE A 241 12.74 10.62 1.42
CA PHE A 241 11.75 11.01 0.44
C PHE A 241 11.48 9.89 -0.56
N THR A 242 10.25 9.38 -0.53
CA THR A 242 9.72 8.47 -1.54
C THR A 242 8.49 9.11 -2.17
N HIS A 243 8.60 9.52 -3.44
CA HIS A 243 7.54 10.26 -4.15
C HIS A 243 6.23 9.47 -4.29
N PHE A 244 6.32 8.14 -4.33
CA PHE A 244 5.19 7.22 -4.30
C PHE A 244 5.63 5.88 -3.69
N THR A 245 4.69 4.96 -3.47
CA THR A 245 4.94 3.64 -2.84
C THR A 245 5.51 3.76 -1.42
N GLY A 246 5.84 2.63 -0.80
CA GLY A 246 6.28 2.57 0.58
C GLY A 246 5.14 2.25 1.56
N GLY A 247 5.46 2.42 2.83
CA GLY A 247 4.54 2.15 3.93
C GLY A 247 5.16 2.37 5.29
N ALA A 248 4.32 2.29 6.31
CA ALA A 248 4.70 2.30 7.72
C ALA A 248 3.87 1.27 8.48
N GLU A 249 4.52 0.56 9.39
CA GLU A 249 3.90 -0.49 10.20
C GLU A 249 4.31 -0.31 11.66
N ARG A 250 3.35 -0.04 12.55
CA ARG A 250 3.60 -0.01 13.99
C ARG A 250 3.77 -1.44 14.50
N LEU A 251 4.89 -1.69 15.15
CA LEU A 251 5.28 -3.00 15.67
C LEU A 251 4.81 -3.21 17.12
N PRO A 252 4.72 -4.46 17.59
CA PRO A 252 4.29 -4.76 18.97
C PRO A 252 5.17 -4.16 20.07
N ASN A 253 6.45 -3.88 19.79
CA ASN A 253 7.36 -3.20 20.72
C ASN A 253 7.19 -1.67 20.75
N GLY A 254 6.25 -1.12 19.97
CA GLY A 254 5.99 0.31 19.84
C GLY A 254 6.83 1.01 18.76
N ASN A 255 7.85 0.37 18.21
CA ASN A 255 8.63 0.93 17.11
C ASN A 255 7.83 0.93 15.81
N THR A 256 8.24 1.72 14.83
CA THR A 256 7.62 1.78 13.51
C THR A 256 8.61 1.34 12.45
N LEU A 257 8.28 0.27 11.71
CA LEU A 257 8.99 -0.11 10.49
C LEU A 257 8.54 0.81 9.35
N ILE A 258 9.48 1.36 8.61
CA ILE A 258 9.24 2.28 7.49
C ILE A 258 9.87 1.71 6.23
N THR A 259 9.14 1.76 5.13
CA THR A 259 9.64 1.41 3.78
C THR A 259 9.73 2.67 2.92
N GLU A 260 10.96 3.06 2.56
CA GLU A 260 11.22 4.08 1.56
C GLU A 260 11.16 3.43 0.15
N GLY A 261 9.99 3.49 -0.46
CA GLY A 261 9.64 2.57 -1.54
C GLY A 261 10.50 2.70 -2.81
N MET A 262 10.90 3.91 -3.17
CA MET A 262 11.66 4.16 -4.41
C MET A 262 13.16 3.87 -4.30
N THR A 263 13.73 3.89 -3.09
CA THR A 263 15.18 3.76 -2.82
C THR A 263 15.52 2.45 -2.10
N GLY A 264 14.53 1.60 -1.84
CA GLY A 264 14.74 0.26 -1.27
C GLY A 264 15.25 0.25 0.16
N ARG A 265 15.27 1.41 0.84
CA ARG A 265 15.67 1.54 2.24
C ARG A 265 14.49 1.18 3.14
N LEU A 266 14.75 0.28 4.07
CA LEU A 266 13.85 -0.11 5.16
C LEU A 266 14.52 0.33 6.46
N PHE A 267 13.77 0.91 7.38
CA PHE A 267 14.33 1.30 8.67
C PHE A 267 13.29 1.27 9.77
N GLU A 268 13.72 1.00 10.99
CA GLU A 268 12.86 0.97 12.18
C GLU A 268 13.18 2.14 13.09
N VAL A 269 12.15 2.88 13.50
CA VAL A 269 12.28 4.01 14.44
C VAL A 269 11.56 3.73 15.75
N THR A 270 12.15 4.17 16.85
CA THR A 270 11.49 4.18 18.17
C THR A 270 10.39 5.24 18.23
N PRO A 271 9.47 5.19 19.23
CA PRO A 271 8.52 6.27 19.48
C PRO A 271 9.17 7.66 19.65
N SER A 272 10.42 7.69 20.12
CA SER A 272 11.25 8.90 20.24
C SER A 272 12.02 9.27 18.96
N ASN A 273 11.63 8.71 17.80
CA ASN A 273 12.21 9.01 16.47
C ASN A 273 13.68 8.63 16.29
N GLN A 274 14.21 7.71 17.10
CA GLN A 274 15.57 7.18 16.90
C GLN A 274 15.53 5.98 15.96
N ILE A 275 16.33 6.01 14.89
CA ILE A 275 16.54 4.84 14.02
C ILE A 275 17.34 3.80 14.80
N VAL A 276 16.80 2.58 14.90
CA VAL A 276 17.40 1.46 15.65
C VAL A 276 17.74 0.25 14.78
N TRP A 277 17.28 0.25 13.53
CA TRP A 277 17.61 -0.76 12.53
C TRP A 277 17.45 -0.15 11.14
N GLU A 278 18.29 -0.55 10.20
CA GLU A 278 18.26 -0.13 8.82
C GLU A 278 18.64 -1.29 7.91
N TYR A 279 18.11 -1.31 6.69
CA TYR A 279 18.46 -2.26 5.65
C TYR A 279 18.25 -1.61 4.30
N ILE A 280 19.16 -1.84 3.36
CA ILE A 280 19.02 -1.34 1.99
C ILE A 280 18.97 -2.54 1.05
N SER A 281 17.91 -2.63 0.26
CA SER A 281 17.78 -3.68 -0.76
C SER A 281 18.99 -3.69 -1.69
N PRO A 282 19.71 -4.82 -1.83
CA PRO A 282 20.88 -4.90 -2.71
C PRO A 282 20.50 -5.18 -4.18
N PHE A 283 19.21 -5.33 -4.49
CA PHE A 283 18.74 -5.71 -5.81
C PHE A 283 18.42 -4.51 -6.68
N LEU A 284 19.26 -4.25 -7.68
CA LEU A 284 19.01 -3.21 -8.67
C LEU A 284 18.20 -3.75 -9.86
N ALA A 285 17.16 -3.03 -10.25
CA ALA A 285 16.35 -3.29 -11.43
C ALA A 285 16.11 -1.99 -12.22
N LYS A 286 16.12 -2.09 -13.55
CA LYS A 286 15.77 -0.97 -14.42
C LYS A 286 14.26 -0.93 -14.63
N ASN A 287 13.65 0.22 -14.37
CA ASN A 287 12.25 0.49 -14.67
C ASN A 287 12.13 1.82 -15.44
N GLN A 288 10.90 2.29 -15.66
CA GLN A 288 10.63 3.56 -16.36
C GLN A 288 11.24 4.81 -15.69
N HIS A 289 11.61 4.72 -14.41
CA HIS A 289 12.24 5.79 -13.64
C HIS A 289 13.77 5.63 -13.55
N GLY A 290 14.35 4.65 -14.23
CA GLY A 290 15.80 4.39 -14.24
C GLY A 290 16.19 3.12 -13.48
N LEU A 291 17.49 3.00 -13.19
CA LEU A 291 18.06 1.92 -12.39
C LEU A 291 17.93 2.27 -10.91
N ASN A 292 17.19 1.47 -10.14
CA ASN A 292 17.01 1.64 -8.70
C ASN A 292 16.82 0.29 -8.02
N ASN A 293 16.80 0.29 -6.69
CA ASN A 293 16.60 -0.87 -5.83
C ASN A 293 15.25 -0.83 -5.10
N GLY A 294 14.24 -0.20 -5.70
CA GLY A 294 12.95 0.05 -5.07
C GLY A 294 12.29 -1.21 -4.50
N VAL A 295 11.71 -1.08 -3.32
CA VAL A 295 10.93 -2.11 -2.62
C VAL A 295 9.54 -1.55 -2.40
N PHE A 296 8.52 -2.18 -2.97
CA PHE A 296 7.16 -1.62 -2.91
C PHE A 296 6.66 -1.40 -1.46
N ARG A 297 6.82 -2.41 -0.60
CA ARG A 297 6.49 -2.41 0.84
C ARG A 297 7.20 -3.59 1.53
N ALA A 298 7.54 -3.42 2.81
CA ALA A 298 8.03 -4.50 3.67
C ALA A 298 7.13 -4.68 4.91
N HIS A 299 7.21 -5.87 5.50
CA HIS A 299 6.51 -6.26 6.72
C HIS A 299 7.48 -6.86 7.73
N ARG A 300 7.20 -6.69 9.03
CA ARG A 300 7.97 -7.33 10.12
C ARG A 300 7.14 -8.46 10.72
N TYR A 301 7.69 -9.67 10.68
CA TYR A 301 7.10 -10.82 11.36
C TYR A 301 7.99 -11.20 12.55
N GLY A 302 7.38 -11.26 13.75
CA GLY A 302 8.04 -11.76 14.95
C GLY A 302 8.40 -13.25 14.83
N PRO A 303 9.37 -13.75 15.60
CA PRO A 303 9.76 -15.16 15.58
C PRO A 303 8.62 -16.09 16.05
N ASP A 304 7.65 -15.56 16.78
CA ASP A 304 6.44 -16.20 17.27
C ASP A 304 5.26 -16.12 16.29
N TYR A 305 5.42 -15.49 15.13
CA TYR A 305 4.37 -15.42 14.13
C TYR A 305 3.95 -16.83 13.69
N LEU A 306 2.64 -17.12 13.73
CA LEU A 306 2.08 -18.47 13.50
C LEU A 306 2.56 -19.11 12.21
N ALA A 307 2.81 -18.29 11.18
CA ALA A 307 3.33 -18.73 9.91
C ALA A 307 4.71 -19.40 9.97
N PHE A 308 5.45 -19.28 11.07
CA PHE A 308 6.77 -19.92 11.23
C PHE A 308 6.72 -21.22 12.04
N SER A 309 5.55 -21.58 12.60
CA SER A 309 5.40 -22.80 13.39
C SER A 309 5.78 -24.05 12.59
N GLY A 310 6.71 -24.84 13.13
CA GLY A 310 7.21 -26.06 12.49
C GLY A 310 8.14 -25.84 11.29
N ARG A 311 8.53 -24.59 10.98
CA ARG A 311 9.37 -24.26 9.83
C ARG A 311 10.79 -23.90 10.25
N GLN A 312 11.76 -24.29 9.43
CA GLN A 312 13.17 -23.97 9.67
C GLN A 312 13.58 -22.74 8.84
N LEU A 313 13.80 -21.62 9.53
CA LEU A 313 14.34 -20.38 8.95
C LEU A 313 15.88 -20.40 9.00
N ASP A 314 16.50 -21.33 8.28
CA ASP A 314 17.96 -21.50 8.29
C ASP A 314 18.63 -20.73 7.12
N PRO A 315 19.35 -19.63 7.39
CA PRO A 315 20.01 -18.85 6.34
C PRO A 315 21.09 -19.64 5.59
N LYS A 316 21.62 -20.74 6.16
CA LYS A 316 22.61 -21.59 5.47
C LYS A 316 22.02 -22.27 4.23
N ARG A 317 20.70 -22.52 4.21
CA ARG A 317 20.00 -23.05 3.02
C ARG A 317 20.06 -22.10 1.83
N HIS A 318 20.32 -20.82 2.07
CA HIS A 318 20.49 -19.78 1.06
C HIS A 318 21.91 -19.20 1.00
N GLY A 319 22.92 -19.97 1.44
CA GLY A 319 24.30 -19.48 1.58
C GLY A 319 24.89 -18.83 0.32
N ASN A 320 24.54 -19.27 -0.89
CA ASN A 320 24.97 -18.60 -2.12
C ASN A 320 24.37 -17.21 -2.30
N LEU A 321 23.08 -17.04 -2.01
CA LEU A 321 22.43 -15.73 -2.06
C LEU A 321 22.96 -14.83 -0.93
N ASN A 322 23.09 -15.38 0.28
CA ASN A 322 23.57 -14.63 1.43
C ASN A 322 25.01 -14.15 1.26
N ARG A 323 25.88 -14.90 0.57
CA ARG A 323 27.23 -14.41 0.22
C ARG A 323 27.25 -13.24 -0.76
N LEU A 324 26.25 -13.13 -1.63
CA LEU A 324 26.18 -12.08 -2.65
C LEU A 324 25.37 -10.86 -2.18
N TYR A 325 24.34 -11.10 -1.37
CA TYR A 325 23.28 -10.13 -1.09
C TYR A 325 22.85 -10.09 0.39
N GLY A 326 23.33 -10.99 1.24
CA GLY A 326 23.00 -10.99 2.68
C GLY A 326 23.93 -10.07 3.47
N GLY A 327 23.57 -9.78 4.73
CA GLY A 327 24.45 -9.05 5.66
C GLY A 327 24.61 -7.56 5.39
N VAL A 328 23.83 -6.97 4.48
CA VAL A 328 23.88 -5.53 4.16
C VAL A 328 22.89 -4.79 5.07
N ILE A 329 23.36 -4.42 6.25
CA ILE A 329 22.67 -3.60 7.27
C ILE A 329 23.52 -2.38 7.57
#